data_AF-A0A5C7G0S6-F1
#
_entry.id   AF-A0A5C7G0S6-F1
#
_cell.length_a   1.000
_cell.length_b   1.000
_cell.length_c   1.000
_cell.angle_alpha   90.00
_cell.angle_beta   90.00
_cell.angle_gamma   90.00
#
_symmetry.space_group_name_H-M   'P 1'
#
loop_
_entity.id
_entity.type
_entity.pdbx_description
1 polymer ?
#
loop_
_entity_poly.entity_id
_entity_poly.type
_entity_poly.pdbx_seq_one_letter_code
_entity_poly.pdbx_strand_id
1 'polypeptide(L)'
;MLDASNVTALDDRQAARLIGKLFVVEPGRVSMDGEACDEPEFTRHYEDAVRYLREEAHASSWKLGLPLTVTVIDLSCTEALVKGHDHIVVLWKGVFFDAVKQAPGLRGQATR
;
A
#
# COMPACT_ATOMS: atom_id res chain seq x y z
N MET A 1 14.64 27.40 3.88
CA MET A 1 15.28 26.11 4.16
C MET A 1 14.28 25.30 4.96
N LEU A 2 13.58 24.39 4.31
CA LEU A 2 12.68 23.44 4.95
C LEU A 2 13.42 22.10 4.89
N ASP A 3 13.90 21.63 6.04
CA ASP A 3 14.38 20.26 6.15
C ASP A 3 13.15 19.36 6.01
N ALA A 4 12.94 18.82 4.81
CA ALA A 4 12.11 17.65 4.63
C ALA A 4 12.87 16.47 5.23
N SER A 5 12.85 16.38 6.56
CA SER A 5 13.13 15.13 7.23
C SER A 5 12.14 14.12 6.67
N ASN A 6 12.68 12.97 6.27
CA ASN A 6 11.95 11.85 5.70
C ASN A 6 11.00 11.30 6.79
N VAL A 7 9.88 11.97 7.05
CA VAL A 7 8.87 11.55 8.04
C VAL A 7 7.98 10.52 7.35
N THR A 8 8.56 9.37 7.03
CA THR A 8 7.75 8.15 6.99
C THR A 8 7.41 7.84 8.43
N ALA A 9 6.14 7.58 8.75
CA ALA A 9 5.74 7.29 10.13
C ALA A 9 6.33 5.96 10.63
N LEU A 10 6.84 5.13 9.72
CA LEU A 10 7.62 3.93 9.99
C LEU A 10 9.11 4.15 9.68
N ASP A 11 9.98 3.73 10.59
CA ASP A 11 11.40 3.54 10.31
C ASP A 11 11.69 2.23 9.55
N ASP A 12 12.90 2.07 9.03
CA ASP A 12 13.31 0.88 8.25
C ASP A 12 13.10 -0.44 9.00
N ARG A 13 13.32 -0.46 10.32
CA ARG A 13 13.16 -1.67 11.14
C ARG A 13 11.69 -2.01 11.34
N GLN A 14 10.86 -1.00 11.53
CA GLN A 14 9.41 -1.14 11.63
C GLN A 14 8.82 -1.61 10.30
N ALA A 15 9.24 -1.01 9.19
CA ALA A 15 8.84 -1.42 7.84
C ALA A 15 9.25 -2.88 7.54
N ALA A 16 10.48 -3.27 7.89
CA ALA A 16 10.96 -4.64 7.67
C ALA A 16 10.11 -5.70 8.40
N ARG A 17 9.51 -5.36 9.56
CA ARG A 17 8.64 -6.29 10.32
C ARG A 17 7.29 -6.54 9.65
N LEU A 18 6.88 -5.65 8.76
CA LEU A 18 5.62 -5.77 8.02
C LEU A 18 5.76 -6.66 6.77
N ILE A 19 6.99 -6.99 6.36
CA ILE A 19 7.23 -7.93 5.26
C ILE A 19 6.69 -9.31 5.63
N GLY A 20 5.91 -9.90 4.73
CA GLY A 20 5.27 -11.20 4.93
C GLY A 20 3.97 -11.15 5.75
N LYS A 21 3.56 -9.97 6.23
CA LYS A 21 2.26 -9.80 6.89
C LYS A 21 1.13 -9.72 5.89
N LEU A 22 -0.07 -10.06 6.34
CA LEU A 22 -1.28 -9.95 5.55
C LEU A 22 -1.79 -8.50 5.57
N PHE A 23 -2.00 -7.96 4.38
CA PHE A 23 -2.82 -6.79 4.16
C PHE A 23 -4.23 -7.26 3.81
N VAL A 24 -5.21 -6.88 4.62
CA VAL A 24 -6.60 -7.34 4.49
C VAL A 24 -7.49 -6.15 4.18
N VAL A 25 -8.28 -6.28 3.12
CA VAL A 25 -9.24 -5.28 2.66
C VAL A 25 -10.63 -5.91 2.64
N GLU A 26 -11.52 -5.41 3.50
CA GLU A 26 -12.90 -5.90 3.66
C GLU A 26 -13.90 -4.71 3.66
N PRO A 27 -15.20 -4.92 3.34
CA PRO A 27 -16.21 -3.85 3.18
C PRO A 27 -16.50 -2.92 4.38
N GLY A 28 -15.69 -2.95 5.44
CA GLY A 28 -15.78 -2.04 6.59
C GLY A 28 -14.46 -1.92 7.34
N ARG A 29 -13.37 -2.49 6.83
CA ARG A 29 -12.10 -2.55 7.53
C ARG A 29 -10.94 -2.77 6.56
N VAL A 30 -9.89 -1.99 6.72
CA VAL A 30 -8.57 -2.27 6.14
C VAL A 30 -7.59 -2.48 7.27
N SER A 31 -6.78 -3.54 7.20
CA SER A 31 -5.86 -3.87 8.28
C SER A 31 -4.53 -4.47 7.83
N MET A 32 -3.50 -4.21 8.62
CA MET A 32 -2.16 -4.78 8.47
C MET A 32 -1.52 -4.93 9.85
N ASP A 33 -1.03 -6.13 10.16
CA ASP A 33 -0.29 -6.44 11.42
C ASP A 33 -0.98 -5.96 12.72
N GLY A 34 -2.30 -6.09 12.80
CA GLY A 34 -3.09 -5.73 13.99
C GLY A 34 -3.51 -4.26 14.05
N GLU A 35 -2.97 -3.42 13.17
CA GLU A 35 -3.50 -2.07 12.94
C GLU A 35 -4.63 -2.11 11.94
N ALA A 36 -5.63 -1.26 12.13
CA ALA A 36 -6.75 -1.17 11.21
C ALA A 36 -7.33 0.24 11.16
N CYS A 37 -7.93 0.54 10.01
CA CYS A 37 -8.88 1.63 9.88
C CYS A 37 -10.26 1.03 9.60
N ASP A 38 -11.26 1.55 10.30
CA ASP A 38 -12.65 1.16 10.15
C ASP A 38 -13.36 2.16 9.23
N GLU A 39 -14.45 1.70 8.60
CA GLU A 39 -15.26 2.51 7.67
C GLU A 39 -14.49 3.08 6.45
N PRO A 40 -13.70 2.26 5.72
CA PRO A 40 -13.06 2.71 4.49
C PRO A 40 -14.11 2.97 3.40
N GLU A 41 -13.97 4.10 2.71
CA GLU A 41 -14.63 4.34 1.43
C GLU A 41 -13.77 3.79 0.30
N PHE A 42 -14.41 3.05 -0.61
CA PHE A 42 -13.73 2.44 -1.75
C PHE A 42 -13.97 3.25 -3.00
N THR A 43 -13.00 4.10 -3.36
CA THR A 43 -13.04 4.82 -4.64
C THR A 43 -11.90 4.39 -5.55
N ARG A 44 -12.14 4.47 -6.86
CA ARG A 44 -11.18 4.06 -7.88
C ARG A 44 -11.02 5.16 -8.90
N HIS A 45 -9.77 5.52 -9.19
CA HIS A 45 -9.42 6.49 -10.22
C HIS A 45 -8.14 6.06 -10.95
N TYR A 46 -7.81 6.75 -12.04
CA TYR A 46 -6.67 6.44 -12.91
C TYR A 46 -5.68 7.60 -12.88
N GLU A 47 -4.40 7.27 -12.74
CA GLU A 47 -3.36 8.27 -12.61
C GLU A 47 -2.16 7.96 -13.50
N ASP A 48 -1.42 9.00 -13.89
CA ASP A 48 -0.05 8.83 -14.40
C ASP A 48 0.86 8.46 -13.22
N ALA A 49 1.48 7.29 -13.27
CA ALA A 49 2.23 6.76 -12.13
C ALA A 49 3.46 7.60 -11.76
N VAL A 50 4.12 8.22 -12.74
CA VAL A 50 5.31 9.05 -12.50
C VAL A 50 4.89 10.35 -11.82
N ARG A 51 3.84 10.98 -12.35
CA ARG A 51 3.27 12.21 -11.81
C ARG A 51 2.73 11.99 -10.41
N TYR A 52 1.87 11.00 -10.21
CA TYR A 52 1.24 10.68 -8.92
C TYR A 52 2.28 10.41 -7.83
N LEU A 53 3.27 9.55 -8.10
CA LEU A 53 4.28 9.24 -7.08
C LEU A 53 5.14 10.46 -6.74
N ARG A 54 5.40 11.35 -7.70
CA ARG A 54 6.18 12.57 -7.46
C ARG A 54 5.39 13.62 -6.69
N GLU A 55 4.15 13.87 -7.11
CA GLU A 55 3.32 14.99 -6.64
C GLU A 55 2.62 14.64 -5.33
N GLU A 56 1.99 13.47 -5.27
CA GLU A 56 1.13 13.07 -4.13
C GLU A 56 1.91 12.30 -3.07
N ALA A 57 2.83 11.42 -3.48
CA ALA A 57 3.56 10.56 -2.54
C ALA A 57 5.00 10.99 -2.26
N HIS A 58 5.50 12.02 -2.94
CA HIS A 58 6.90 12.49 -2.87
C HIS A 58 7.95 11.38 -3.00
N ALA A 59 7.62 10.32 -3.75
CA ALA A 59 8.40 9.10 -3.89
C ALA A 59 8.90 8.88 -5.32
N SER A 60 9.93 8.04 -5.45
CA SER A 60 10.52 7.70 -6.73
C SER A 60 9.84 6.47 -7.35
N SER A 61 9.33 6.60 -8.58
CA SER A 61 8.52 5.57 -9.25
C SER A 61 9.29 4.36 -9.77
N TRP A 62 10.59 4.51 -10.06
CA TRP A 62 11.34 3.52 -10.83
C TRP A 62 11.54 2.17 -10.15
N LYS A 63 11.39 2.08 -8.82
CA LYS A 63 11.54 0.81 -8.09
C LYS A 63 10.24 0.03 -7.92
N LEU A 64 9.09 0.66 -8.08
CA LEU A 64 7.79 0.04 -7.78
C LEU A 64 7.25 -0.82 -8.93
N GLY A 65 7.79 -0.65 -10.14
CA GLY A 65 7.42 -1.46 -11.31
C GLY A 65 5.96 -1.30 -11.70
N LEU A 66 5.38 -0.11 -11.50
CA LEU A 66 4.01 0.21 -11.86
C LEU A 66 3.86 0.43 -13.38
N PRO A 67 2.65 0.18 -13.93
CA PRO A 67 2.34 0.61 -15.30
C PRO A 67 2.37 2.14 -15.44
N LEU A 68 2.50 2.64 -16.67
CA LEU A 68 2.48 4.08 -16.99
C LEU A 68 1.21 4.78 -16.46
N THR A 69 0.05 4.19 -16.75
CA THR A 69 -1.23 4.58 -16.14
C THR A 69 -1.58 3.56 -15.07
N VAL A 70 -1.67 4.01 -13.83
CA VAL A 70 -1.95 3.16 -12.67
C VAL A 70 -3.39 3.36 -12.22
N THR A 71 -4.04 2.28 -11.83
CA THR A 71 -5.33 2.38 -11.12
C THR A 71 -5.02 2.57 -9.64
N VAL A 72 -5.50 3.66 -9.07
CA VAL A 72 -5.42 3.94 -7.63
C VAL A 72 -6.76 3.57 -7.01
N ILE A 73 -6.69 2.80 -5.92
CA ILE A 73 -7.82 2.49 -5.05
C ILE A 73 -7.58 3.25 -3.75
N ASP A 74 -8.39 4.26 -3.52
CA ASP A 74 -8.43 4.98 -2.25
C ASP A 74 -9.19 4.11 -1.24
N LEU A 75 -8.59 3.94 -0.06
CA LEU A 75 -9.12 3.17 1.06
C LEU A 75 -9.33 4.05 2.31
N SER A 76 -9.44 5.36 2.10
CA SER A 76 -9.56 6.47 3.07
C SER A 76 -8.37 6.68 4.00
N CYS A 77 -7.80 5.61 4.55
CA CYS A 77 -6.66 5.65 5.46
C CYS A 77 -5.32 5.33 4.78
N THR A 78 -5.39 4.81 3.56
CA THR A 78 -4.25 4.35 2.76
C THR A 78 -4.70 4.27 1.30
N GLU A 79 -3.75 4.00 0.41
CA GLU A 79 -3.99 3.85 -1.02
C GLU A 79 -3.34 2.57 -1.51
N ALA A 80 -4.01 1.90 -2.45
CA ALA A 80 -3.50 0.73 -3.14
C ALA A 80 -3.41 1.00 -4.64
N LEU A 81 -2.21 0.82 -5.19
CA LEU A 81 -1.89 1.00 -6.59
C LEU A 81 -1.89 -0.35 -7.29
N VAL A 82 -2.75 -0.54 -8.28
CA VAL A 82 -2.83 -1.80 -9.04
C VAL A 82 -1.62 -1.92 -9.98
N LYS A 83 -0.75 -2.89 -9.69
CA LYS A 83 0.46 -3.19 -10.46
C LYS A 83 0.20 -4.27 -11.53
N GLY A 84 -0.73 -5.19 -11.28
CA GLY A 84 -1.12 -6.27 -12.19
C GLY A 84 -2.32 -7.06 -11.66
N HIS A 85 -2.68 -8.16 -12.33
CA HIS A 85 -3.91 -8.94 -12.04
C HIS A 85 -4.05 -9.35 -10.55
N ASP A 86 -2.94 -9.72 -9.91
CA ASP A 86 -2.90 -10.13 -8.51
C ASP A 86 -1.85 -9.37 -7.69
N HIS A 87 -1.32 -8.27 -8.23
CA HIS A 87 -0.25 -7.51 -7.62
C HIS A 87 -0.70 -6.08 -7.36
N ILE A 88 -0.51 -5.62 -6.13
CA ILE A 88 -0.72 -4.24 -5.75
C ILE A 88 0.53 -3.70 -5.04
N VAL A 89 0.65 -2.38 -5.03
CA VAL A 89 1.56 -1.67 -4.14
C VAL A 89 0.71 -0.88 -3.15
N VAL A 90 0.92 -1.06 -1.86
CA VAL A 90 0.16 -0.39 -0.80
C VAL A 90 1.01 0.70 -0.15
N LEU A 91 0.47 1.90 0.01
CA LEU A 91 1.10 2.99 0.77
C LEU A 91 0.68 2.94 2.24
N TRP A 92 1.38 2.17 3.07
CA TRP A 92 1.06 2.06 4.49
C TRP A 92 1.99 2.92 5.33
N LYS A 93 1.43 3.92 6.03
CA LYS A 93 2.17 4.80 6.96
C LYS A 93 3.42 5.45 6.33
N GLY A 94 3.31 5.83 5.06
CA GLY A 94 4.39 6.48 4.31
C GLY A 94 5.40 5.51 3.69
N VAL A 95 5.18 4.20 3.75
CA VAL A 95 6.05 3.19 3.12
C VAL A 95 5.27 2.40 2.09
N PHE A 96 5.90 2.15 0.94
CA PHE A 96 5.33 1.31 -0.12
C PHE A 96 5.68 -0.16 0.08
N PHE A 97 4.66 -1.01 0.04
CA PHE A 97 4.80 -2.46 0.13
C PHE A 97 4.24 -3.13 -1.11
N ASP A 98 5.03 -3.98 -1.77
CA ASP A 98 4.50 -4.93 -2.76
C ASP A 98 3.65 -5.98 -2.04
N ALA A 99 2.43 -6.21 -2.52
CA ALA A 99 1.55 -7.24 -2.02
C ALA A 99 0.99 -8.08 -3.18
N VAL A 100 0.86 -9.38 -2.92
CA VAL A 100 0.30 -10.35 -3.87
C VAL A 100 -0.98 -10.91 -3.28
N LYS A 101 -2.03 -10.96 -4.10
CA LYS A 101 -3.31 -11.53 -3.69
C LYS A 101 -3.12 -12.99 -3.27
N GLN A 102 -3.57 -13.32 -2.07
CA GLN A 102 -3.63 -14.71 -1.64
C GLN A 102 -4.83 -15.41 -2.26
N ALA A 103 -4.63 -16.64 -2.71
CA ALA A 103 -5.72 -17.46 -3.24
C ALA A 103 -6.83 -17.57 -2.18
N PRO A 104 -8.11 -17.39 -2.56
CA PRO A 104 -9.23 -17.55 -1.64
C PRO A 104 -9.23 -18.98 -1.09
N GLY A 105 -8.93 -19.13 0.20
CA GLY A 105 -8.79 -20.43 0.88
C GLY A 105 -7.59 -20.56 1.81
N LEU A 106 -6.57 -19.71 1.69
CA LEU A 106 -5.44 -19.62 2.62
C LEU A 106 -5.75 -18.76 3.86
N ARG A 107 -6.91 -18.98 4.49
CA ARG A 107 -7.13 -18.49 5.87
C ARG A 107 -6.32 -19.37 6.81
N GLY A 108 -5.05 -19.01 7.02
CA GLY A 108 -4.23 -19.49 8.13
C GLY A 108 -3.35 -20.70 7.85
N GLN A 109 -2.14 -20.45 7.33
CA GLN A 109 -0.96 -21.24 7.65
C GLN A 109 0.23 -20.31 7.90
N ALA A 110 0.12 -19.51 8.96
CA ALA A 110 1.29 -19.13 9.74
C ALA A 110 1.25 -19.99 11.00
N THR A 111 1.62 -21.27 10.85
CA THR A 111 1.70 -22.21 11.96
C THR A 111 3.15 -22.33 12.39
N ARG A 112 3.42 -21.79 13.60
CA ARG A 112 4.57 -21.99 14.51
C ARG A 112 5.99 -21.77 14.00
#